data_AF-A0A8H6DPX8-F1
#
_entry.id   AF-A0A8H6DPX8-F1
#
_cell.length_a   1.000
_cell.length_b   1.000
_cell.length_c   1.000
_cell.angle_alpha   90.00
_cell.angle_beta   90.00
_cell.angle_gamma   90.00
#
_symmetry.space_group_name_H-M   'P 1'
#
loop_
_entity.id
_entity.type
_entity.pdbx_description
1 polymer ?
#
loop_
_entity_poly.entity_id
_entity_poly.type
_entity_poly.pdbx_seq_one_letter_code
_entity_poly.pdbx_strand_id
1 'polypeptide(L)'
;MCDGCDDDGWWIPDSQAYKDHLRNDNVCTTCERHFDSLNNLRHHKLVHLKPSVECYGCTRSFTTYSGMIIHLESGTCTSGIDILDLNKSAAMCYCCKLRSCRKHELC
;
A
#
# COMPACT_ATOMS: atom_id res chain seq x y z
N MET A 1 18.66 8.21 17.30
CA MET A 1 19.87 8.41 16.47
C MET A 1 19.47 7.87 15.12
N CYS A 2 19.55 8.69 14.06
CA CYS A 2 19.11 8.28 12.74
C CYS A 2 19.87 7.02 12.31
N ASP A 3 19.15 5.95 11.99
CA ASP A 3 19.73 4.71 11.48
C ASP A 3 19.96 4.82 9.97
N GLY A 4 21.22 4.68 9.55
CA GLY A 4 21.62 4.71 8.14
C GLY A 4 21.85 6.11 7.55
N CYS A 5 21.99 7.15 8.38
CA CYS A 5 22.45 8.47 7.96
C CYS A 5 24.00 8.53 8.02
N ASP A 6 24.67 8.81 6.90
CA ASP A 6 26.14 8.93 6.82
C ASP A 6 26.68 10.30 7.31
N ASP A 7 25.91 11.03 8.10
CA ASP A 7 26.30 12.36 8.58
C ASP A 7 27.12 12.24 9.87
N ASP A 8 28.36 12.77 9.87
CA ASP A 8 29.27 12.81 11.02
C ASP A 8 28.79 13.72 12.17
N GLY A 9 27.61 14.32 12.06
CA GLY A 9 27.05 15.27 13.02
C GLY A 9 26.63 14.63 14.36
N TRP A 10 26.95 15.33 15.45
CA TRP A 10 26.37 15.06 16.76
C TRP A 10 24.92 15.56 16.79
N TRP A 11 23.97 14.69 16.47
CA TRP A 11 22.54 15.01 16.54
C TRP A 11 22.04 15.01 17.99
N ILE A 12 21.58 16.17 18.46
CA ILE A 12 20.89 16.28 19.74
C ILE A 12 19.42 15.85 19.52
N PRO A 13 18.93 14.78 20.18
CA PRO A 13 17.53 14.35 20.07
C PRO A 13 16.57 15.48 20.40
N ASP A 14 15.40 15.48 19.76
CA ASP A 14 14.32 16.47 19.93
C ASP A 14 14.63 17.94 19.58
N SER A 15 15.88 18.27 19.25
CA SER A 15 16.25 19.59 18.76
C SER A 15 15.55 19.91 17.44
N GLN A 16 15.35 21.21 17.18
CA GLN A 16 14.75 21.64 15.91
C GLN A 16 15.59 21.20 14.71
N ALA A 17 16.92 21.28 14.84
CA ALA A 17 17.86 20.83 13.81
C ALA A 17 17.71 19.34 13.50
N TYR A 18 17.56 18.48 14.52
CA TYR A 18 17.31 17.06 14.31
C TYR A 18 15.96 16.79 13.62
N LYS A 19 14.90 17.50 14.04
CA LYS A 19 13.59 17.41 13.39
C LYS A 19 13.61 17.88 11.94
N ASP A 20 14.45 18.86 11.61
CA ASP A 20 14.65 19.33 10.23
C ASP A 20 15.40 18.29 9.40
N HIS A 21 16.47 17.71 9.93
CA HIS A 21 17.18 16.57 9.33
C HIS A 21 16.22 15.42 9.00
N LEU A 22 15.41 14.99 9.98
CA LEU A 22 14.45 13.90 9.76
C LEU A 22 13.45 14.18 8.63
N ARG A 23 13.11 15.46 8.40
CA ARG A 23 12.15 15.87 7.37
C ARG A 23 12.77 16.05 5.99
N ASN A 24 14.03 16.46 5.94
CA ASN A 24 14.70 16.82 4.69
C ASN A 24 15.50 15.66 4.08
N ASP A 25 16.01 14.76 4.91
CA ASP A 25 16.95 13.72 4.48
C ASP A 25 16.28 12.36 4.31
N ASN A 26 15.04 12.31 3.81
CA ASN A 26 14.30 11.06 3.56
C ASN A 26 14.26 10.07 4.75
N VAL A 27 14.26 10.58 5.98
CA VAL A 27 14.20 9.75 7.19
C VAL A 27 12.74 9.48 7.60
N CYS A 28 12.47 8.29 8.11
CA CYS A 28 11.18 7.98 8.71
C CYS A 28 11.05 8.63 10.08
N THR A 29 10.11 9.55 10.27
CA THR A 29 9.89 10.21 11.56
C THR A 29 9.35 9.28 12.66
N THR A 30 8.92 8.08 12.31
CA THR A 30 8.35 7.10 13.27
C THR A 30 9.40 6.15 13.84
N CYS A 31 10.37 5.73 13.02
CA CYS A 31 11.42 4.78 13.42
C CYS A 31 12.85 5.27 13.16
N GLU A 32 13.00 6.53 12.74
CA GLU A 32 14.27 7.22 12.49
C GLU A 32 15.20 6.52 11.48
N ARG A 33 14.64 5.71 10.58
CA ARG A 33 15.40 5.01 9.52
C ARG A 33 15.55 5.88 8.27
N HIS A 34 16.78 5.98 7.76
CA HIS A 34 17.13 6.66 6.52
C HIS A 34 16.80 5.81 5.28
N PHE A 35 16.50 6.48 4.17
CA PHE A 35 16.24 5.86 2.87
C PHE A 35 16.90 6.67 1.76
N ASP A 36 17.52 5.97 0.80
CA ASP A 36 18.22 6.59 -0.34
C ASP A 36 17.30 7.40 -1.27
N SER A 37 15.98 7.24 -1.16
CA SER A 37 15.03 8.00 -1.96
C SER A 37 13.72 8.29 -1.22
N LEU A 38 13.10 9.41 -1.58
CA LEU A 38 11.77 9.80 -1.09
C LEU A 38 10.70 8.75 -1.42
N ASN A 39 10.83 8.04 -2.55
CA ASN A 39 9.88 7.01 -2.93
C ASN A 39 9.98 5.78 -2.00
N ASN A 40 11.20 5.38 -1.65
CA ASN A 40 11.42 4.30 -0.69
C ASN A 40 10.88 4.66 0.69
N LEU A 41 11.13 5.90 1.15
CA LEU A 41 10.54 6.40 2.40
C LEU A 41 8.99 6.35 2.35
N ARG A 42 8.38 6.83 1.25
CA ARG A 42 6.93 6.82 1.09
C ARG A 42 6.36 5.41 1.16
N HIS A 43 7.00 4.46 0.49
CA HIS A 43 6.58 3.06 0.54
C HIS A 43 6.78 2.46 1.94
N HIS A 44 7.91 2.73 2.58
CA HIS A 44 8.21 2.27 3.93
C HIS A 44 7.18 2.73 4.96
N LYS A 45 6.67 3.97 4.85
CA LYS A 45 5.64 4.49 5.76
C LYS A 45 4.38 3.61 5.81
N LEU A 46 4.11 2.80 4.79
CA LEU A 46 3.00 1.84 4.77
C LEU A 46 3.15 0.73 5.81
N VAL A 47 4.38 0.39 6.24
CA VAL A 47 4.65 -0.61 7.29
C VAL A 47 4.14 -0.14 8.66
N HIS A 48 4.07 1.17 8.88
CA HIS A 48 3.53 1.74 10.11
C HIS A 48 2.01 1.85 10.10
N LEU A 49 1.35 1.62 8.96
CA LEU A 49 -0.10 1.63 8.88
C LEU A 49 -0.66 0.29 9.35
N LYS A 50 -1.80 0.36 10.05
CA LYS A 50 -2.55 -0.85 10.38
C LYS A 50 -3.22 -1.38 9.12
N PRO A 51 -3.21 -2.70 8.88
CA PRO A 51 -3.97 -3.29 7.78
C PRO A 51 -5.46 -2.92 7.90
N SER A 52 -6.02 -2.38 6.82
CA SER A 52 -7.41 -1.93 6.77
C SER A 52 -8.14 -2.40 5.52
N VAL A 53 -7.42 -2.97 4.55
CA VAL A 53 -7.98 -3.50 3.31
C VAL A 53 -8.17 -4.99 3.47
N GLU A 54 -9.42 -5.42 3.62
CA GLU A 54 -9.76 -6.84 3.73
C GLU A 54 -9.75 -7.52 2.36
N CYS A 55 -9.28 -8.76 2.33
CA CYS A 55 -9.38 -9.61 1.14
C CYS A 55 -10.84 -9.95 0.85
N TYR A 56 -11.22 -9.93 -0.44
CA TYR A 56 -12.58 -10.31 -0.85
C TYR A 56 -12.90 -11.79 -0.66
N GLY A 57 -11.87 -12.64 -0.53
CA GLY A 57 -12.05 -14.08 -0.38
C GLY A 57 -11.83 -14.59 1.03
N CYS A 58 -10.84 -14.07 1.75
CA CYS A 58 -10.39 -14.63 3.03
C CYS A 58 -10.32 -13.57 4.13
N THR A 59 -10.02 -13.98 5.36
CA THR A 59 -9.97 -13.09 6.53
C THR A 59 -8.65 -12.30 6.64
N ARG A 60 -7.80 -12.31 5.61
CA ARG A 60 -6.54 -11.55 5.62
C ARG A 60 -6.80 -10.08 5.31
N SER A 61 -6.06 -9.22 6.00
CA SER A 61 -6.08 -7.78 5.80
C SER A 61 -4.71 -7.27 5.35
N PHE A 62 -4.71 -6.25 4.50
CA PHE A 62 -3.54 -5.63 3.90
C PHE A 62 -3.52 -4.13 4.21
N THR A 63 -2.34 -3.52 4.16
CA THR A 63 -2.17 -2.06 4.34
C THR A 63 -2.52 -1.28 3.08
N THR A 64 -2.56 -1.93 1.92
CA THR A 64 -2.89 -1.32 0.63
C THR A 64 -3.69 -2.27 -0.26
N TYR A 65 -4.47 -1.70 -1.19
CA TYR A 65 -5.16 -2.47 -2.23
C TYR A 65 -4.19 -3.24 -3.12
N SER A 66 -3.06 -2.63 -3.53
CA SER A 66 -2.06 -3.32 -4.34
C SER A 66 -1.50 -4.58 -3.65
N GLY A 67 -1.28 -4.53 -2.33
CA GLY A 67 -0.85 -5.70 -1.56
C GLY A 67 -1.89 -6.84 -1.57
N MET A 68 -3.18 -6.49 -1.45
CA MET A 68 -4.27 -7.48 -1.58
C MET A 68 -4.35 -8.06 -2.99
N ILE A 69 -4.20 -7.23 -4.03
CA ILE A 69 -4.20 -7.69 -5.43
C ILE A 69 -3.05 -8.66 -5.68
N ILE A 70 -1.82 -8.34 -5.25
CA ILE A 70 -0.67 -9.24 -5.36
C ILE A 70 -0.92 -10.57 -4.64
N HIS A 71 -1.58 -10.54 -3.48
CA HIS A 71 -1.98 -11.76 -2.79
C HIS A 71 -2.93 -12.64 -3.62
N LEU A 72 -3.93 -12.04 -4.29
CA LEU A 72 -4.84 -12.77 -5.17
C LEU A 72 -4.13 -13.27 -6.44
N GLU A 73 -3.24 -12.46 -7.03
CA GLU A 73 -2.42 -12.84 -8.19
C GLU A 73 -1.49 -14.02 -7.88
N SER A 74 -0.95 -14.08 -6.66
CA SER A 74 -0.07 -15.16 -6.23
C SER A 74 -0.77 -16.52 -6.06
N GLY A 75 -2.12 -16.55 -6.10
CA GLY A 75 -2.89 -17.77 -5.86
C GLY A 75 -2.79 -18.30 -4.42
N THR A 76 -2.28 -17.50 -3.48
CA THR A 76 -2.11 -17.89 -2.07
C THR A 76 -3.36 -17.66 -1.22
N CYS A 77 -4.46 -17.23 -1.84
CA CYS A 77 -5.74 -17.03 -1.16
C CYS A 77 -6.36 -18.38 -0.80
N THR A 78 -6.67 -18.58 0.50
CA THR A 78 -7.27 -19.82 1.01
C THR A 78 -8.64 -20.11 0.43
N SER A 79 -9.31 -19.08 -0.07
CA SER A 79 -10.66 -19.16 -0.62
C SER A 79 -10.68 -19.48 -2.11
N GLY A 80 -9.50 -19.64 -2.74
CA GLY A 80 -9.37 -19.95 -4.15
C GLY A 80 -9.70 -18.81 -5.11
N ILE A 81 -10.08 -17.64 -4.59
CA ILE A 81 -10.30 -16.43 -5.41
C ILE A 81 -8.96 -15.92 -5.93
N ASP A 82 -8.90 -15.67 -7.24
CA ASP A 82 -7.74 -15.09 -7.91
C ASP A 82 -8.07 -13.73 -8.57
N ILE A 83 -7.08 -13.15 -9.24
CA ILE A 83 -7.22 -11.88 -9.95
C ILE A 83 -8.17 -11.96 -11.16
N LEU A 84 -8.29 -13.14 -11.80
CA LEU A 84 -9.16 -13.33 -12.96
C LEU A 84 -10.62 -13.25 -12.51
N ASP A 85 -10.95 -13.81 -11.36
CA ASP A 85 -12.30 -13.74 -10.80
C ASP A 85 -12.67 -12.31 -10.44
N LEU A 86 -11.76 -11.55 -9.83
CA LEU A 86 -11.99 -10.13 -9.55
C LEU A 86 -12.19 -9.32 -10.83
N ASN A 87 -11.36 -9.55 -11.86
CA ASN A 87 -11.46 -8.86 -13.15
C ASN A 87 -12.76 -9.18 -13.89
N LYS A 88 -13.21 -10.46 -13.87
CA LYS A 88 -14.51 -10.86 -14.42
C LYS A 88 -15.64 -10.14 -13.70
N SER A 89 -15.62 -10.10 -12.36
CA SER A 89 -16.63 -9.39 -11.57
C SER A 89 -16.65 -7.88 -11.88
N ALA A 90 -15.49 -7.25 -12.01
CA ALA A 90 -15.37 -5.85 -12.39
C ALA A 90 -15.92 -5.59 -13.81
N ALA A 91 -15.59 -6.46 -14.77
CA ALA A 91 -16.09 -6.39 -16.14
C ALA A 91 -17.62 -6.57 -16.20
N MET A 92 -18.18 -7.50 -15.42
CA MET A 92 -19.63 -7.69 -15.32
C MET A 92 -20.32 -6.47 -14.70
N CYS A 93 -19.72 -5.85 -13.68
CA CYS A 93 -20.21 -4.60 -13.10
C CYS A 93 -20.19 -3.45 -14.11
N TYR A 94 -19.10 -3.31 -14.88
CA TYR A 94 -18.98 -2.32 -15.95
C TYR A 94 -20.01 -2.56 -17.07
N CYS A 95 -20.19 -3.81 -17.49
CA CYS A 95 -21.21 -4.21 -18.45
C CYS A 95 -22.63 -3.93 -17.95
N CYS A 96 -22.93 -4.14 -16.67
CA CYS A 96 -24.22 -3.78 -16.07
C CYS A 96 -24.44 -2.26 -16.02
N LYS A 97 -23.40 -1.47 -15.71
CA LYS A 97 -23.48 0.00 -15.78
C LYS A 97 -23.77 0.51 -17.20
N LEU A 98 -23.23 -0.15 -18.23
CA LEU A 98 -23.55 0.16 -19.63
C LEU A 98 -24.92 -0.41 -20.07
N ARG A 99 -25.31 -1.59 -19.59
CA ARG A 99 -26.59 -2.26 -19.92
C ARG A 99 -27.81 -1.65 -19.23
N SER A 100 -27.64 -0.86 -18.16
CA SER A 100 -28.73 -0.03 -17.63
C SER A 100 -29.28 0.99 -18.65
N CYS A 101 -28.61 1.17 -19.80
CA CYS A 101 -29.07 2.00 -20.91
C CYS A 101 -29.66 1.23 -22.11
N ARG A 102 -29.80 -0.11 -22.07
CA ARG A 102 -30.58 -0.86 -23.08
C ARG A 102 -31.36 -2.01 -22.44
N LYS A 103 -32.59 -1.71 -22.03
CA LYS A 103 -33.67 -2.69 -22.18
C LYS A 103 -33.89 -2.92 -23.67
N HIS A 104 -33.21 -3.89 -24.27
CA HIS A 104 -33.80 -4.77 -25.28
C HIS A 104 -32.79 -5.85 -25.65
N GLU A 105 -33.22 -7.08 -25.39
CA GLU A 105 -33.00 -8.30 -26.16
C GLU A 105 -31.59 -8.91 -26.27
N LEU A 106 -31.57 -10.13 -25.74
CA LEU A 106 -30.84 -11.33 -26.15
C LEU A 106 -29.54 -11.66 -25.41
N CYS A 107 -29.66 -12.81 -24.75
CA CYS A 107 -28.60 -13.72 -24.30
C CYS A 107 -27.57 -13.98 -25.40
#